data_AF-A0A2C7AED0-F1
#
_entry.id   AF-A0A2C7AED0-F1
#
_cell.length_a   1.000
_cell.length_b   1.000
_cell.length_c   1.000
_cell.angle_alpha   90.00
_cell.angle_beta   90.00
_cell.angle_gamma   90.00
#
_symmetry.space_group_name_H-M   'P 1'
#
loop_
_entity.id
_entity.type
_entity.pdbx_description
1 polymer ?
#
loop_
_entity_poly.entity_id
_entity_poly.type
_entity_poly.pdbx_seq_one_letter_code
_entity_poly.pdbx_strand_id
1 'polypeptide(L)'
;MDETQPATTAPQATILYEDEHLLVVHRPAAGEPTLITFADLTFRPRGDGIWGQEVAGKLGVNAIGFVAKRENWFPPASVAAAAPMVRAALRGPAITYGYSMGGYAALKYAAALGAGHAFGVCPQGSIDPRQVPWDQRFHQYHDPGLLPDMTVRPGEPGRFAVLLADPYMPEDARHAAALAKGAGVHWLRTPFMDHAPIWLLVESAFLRQVLGLILAEDLAALTALMRARRHQSPHWFRHAGNAAFRRGHLEMANRLWKRALELGLSPGITEQDIIRGLRLRMRALRDAGDRQAAIAVALRQAELRPEDFYSQARAGHALLGMGAFNEAEGPFRAALALRQNVGHVYQGLSLVLGSQKRMTEALELCRRGVRDAPGDGKLHVHYGHLLLNNGKLDEAEAQFRIVLKQNPAHAKALLGLSHTLAARGDRAEAIAIARRQTEGAEKDPQAFLWLGQLLLFVGEPGEAEPVFREAMLLAPDLGAAHIGLARALERTGRLELARRVAAEAARRLPGDARVRAIAERLGPPDLTEQEAAELGPQPSRLRRFLRAFFSRDED
;
A
#
# COMPACT_ATOMS: atom_id res chain seq x y z
N MET A 1 -55.76 -16.87 -32.45
CA MET A 1 -55.78 -15.41 -32.69
C MET A 1 -54.88 -14.82 -31.62
N ASP A 2 -53.67 -14.49 -32.04
CA ASP A 2 -52.56 -14.08 -31.18
C ASP A 2 -52.55 -12.54 -31.18
N GLU A 3 -53.01 -11.92 -30.10
CA GLU A 3 -52.92 -10.47 -29.91
C GLU A 3 -51.49 -10.13 -29.51
N THR A 4 -50.67 -9.89 -30.53
CA THR A 4 -49.37 -9.25 -30.39
C THR A 4 -49.59 -7.81 -29.99
N GLN A 5 -49.39 -7.51 -28.70
CA GLN A 5 -49.20 -6.13 -28.25
C GLN A 5 -47.97 -5.54 -28.95
N PRO A 6 -48.03 -4.33 -29.52
CA PRO A 6 -46.87 -3.70 -30.13
C PRO A 6 -45.84 -3.39 -29.06
N ALA A 7 -44.60 -3.86 -29.26
CA ALA A 7 -43.46 -3.43 -28.49
C ALA A 7 -43.29 -1.91 -28.69
N THR A 8 -43.74 -1.12 -27.71
CA THR A 8 -43.43 0.30 -27.61
C THR A 8 -41.92 0.44 -27.50
N THR A 9 -41.28 0.86 -28.59
CA THR A 9 -39.87 1.26 -28.61
C THR A 9 -39.67 2.34 -27.55
N ALA A 10 -38.85 2.05 -26.54
CA ALA A 10 -38.48 3.05 -25.56
C ALA A 10 -37.86 4.25 -26.31
N PRO A 11 -38.28 5.48 -25.99
CA PRO A 11 -37.83 6.66 -26.73
C PRO A 11 -36.30 6.82 -26.62
N GLN A 12 -35.68 7.23 -27.73
CA GLN A 12 -34.23 7.31 -27.88
C GLN A 12 -33.63 8.34 -26.92
N ALA A 13 -32.46 8.04 -26.36
CA ALA A 13 -31.72 8.99 -25.52
C ALA A 13 -31.26 10.19 -26.35
N THR A 14 -31.19 11.37 -25.73
CA THR A 14 -30.74 12.61 -26.37
C THR A 14 -29.68 13.30 -25.52
N ILE A 15 -28.68 13.91 -26.17
CA ILE A 15 -27.67 14.72 -25.49
C ILE A 15 -28.24 16.12 -25.29
N LEU A 16 -28.38 16.55 -24.03
CA LEU A 16 -28.87 17.90 -23.69
C LEU A 16 -27.74 18.94 -23.67
N TYR A 17 -26.53 18.50 -23.29
CA TYR A 17 -25.37 19.37 -23.15
C TYR A 17 -24.08 18.55 -23.18
N GLU A 18 -23.03 19.10 -23.77
CA GLU A 18 -21.69 18.54 -23.74
C GLU A 18 -20.64 19.66 -23.78
N ASP A 19 -19.63 19.59 -22.91
CA ASP A 19 -18.44 20.43 -22.96
C ASP A 19 -17.18 19.60 -22.67
N GLU A 20 -16.04 20.24 -22.39
CA GLU A 20 -14.79 19.55 -22.08
C GLU A 20 -14.88 18.66 -20.81
N HIS A 21 -15.81 18.96 -19.90
CA HIS A 21 -15.85 18.37 -18.56
C HIS A 21 -17.03 17.42 -18.33
N LEU A 22 -18.18 17.70 -18.94
CA LEU A 22 -19.44 17.01 -18.69
C LEU A 22 -20.12 16.60 -20.00
N LEU A 23 -20.83 15.47 -19.93
CA LEU A 23 -21.85 15.05 -20.88
C LEU A 23 -23.16 14.91 -20.11
N VAL A 24 -24.23 15.53 -20.60
CA VAL A 24 -25.58 15.46 -20.00
C VAL A 24 -26.52 14.78 -20.98
N VAL A 25 -27.07 13.63 -20.56
CA VAL A 25 -27.92 12.79 -21.41
C VAL A 25 -29.29 12.66 -20.80
N HIS A 26 -30.32 12.89 -21.62
CA HIS A 26 -31.72 12.71 -21.29
C HIS A 26 -32.25 11.39 -21.84
N ARG A 27 -32.92 10.64 -20.97
CA ARG A 27 -33.66 9.42 -21.28
C ARG A 27 -35.12 9.64 -20.92
N PRO A 28 -35.96 10.02 -21.91
CA PRO A 28 -37.36 10.32 -21.64
C PRO A 28 -38.13 9.06 -21.23
N ALA A 29 -39.05 9.22 -20.29
CA ALA A 29 -40.09 8.24 -20.00
C ALA A 29 -41.36 8.96 -19.50
N ALA A 30 -42.46 8.22 -19.39
CA ALA A 30 -43.75 8.78 -18.96
C ALA A 30 -43.90 8.86 -17.44
N GLY A 31 -43.15 8.05 -16.68
CA GLY A 31 -43.28 7.99 -15.22
C GLY A 31 -42.63 9.18 -14.49
N GLU A 32 -43.20 9.49 -13.33
CA GLU A 32 -42.70 10.47 -12.36
C GLU A 32 -42.08 9.76 -11.14
N PRO A 33 -41.16 10.40 -10.39
CA PRO A 33 -40.56 11.73 -10.64
C PRO A 33 -39.51 11.70 -11.75
N THR A 34 -39.03 12.87 -12.18
CA THR A 34 -37.77 12.95 -12.94
C THR A 34 -36.57 12.66 -12.02
N LEU A 35 -35.72 11.71 -12.42
CA LEU A 35 -34.49 11.35 -11.73
C LEU A 35 -33.28 12.02 -12.39
N ILE A 36 -32.60 12.91 -11.66
CA ILE A 36 -31.37 13.54 -12.12
C ILE A 36 -30.19 12.83 -11.48
N THR A 37 -29.35 12.15 -12.25
CA THR A 37 -28.33 11.25 -11.71
C THR A 37 -26.91 11.78 -11.83
N PHE A 38 -26.11 11.56 -10.79
CA PHE A 38 -24.69 11.88 -10.74
C PHE A 38 -23.88 10.66 -10.29
N ALA A 39 -22.93 10.24 -11.10
CA ALA A 39 -22.14 9.05 -10.84
C ALA A 39 -20.96 9.30 -9.87
N ASP A 40 -20.34 8.21 -9.43
CA ASP A 40 -19.09 8.26 -8.67
C ASP A 40 -17.87 8.48 -9.57
N LEU A 41 -16.68 8.43 -8.95
CA LEU A 41 -15.41 8.63 -9.61
C LEU A 41 -15.09 7.57 -10.68
N THR A 42 -15.78 6.44 -10.74
CA THR A 42 -15.43 5.31 -11.64
C THR A 42 -16.21 5.31 -12.96
N PHE A 43 -17.38 5.96 -13.00
CA PHE A 43 -18.22 5.97 -14.18
C PHE A 43 -17.76 7.03 -15.18
N ARG A 44 -17.67 6.66 -16.46
CA ARG A 44 -17.24 7.54 -17.56
C ARG A 44 -18.19 7.40 -18.75
N PRO A 45 -18.25 8.40 -19.66
CA PRO A 45 -19.08 8.32 -20.85
C PRO A 45 -18.75 7.08 -21.68
N ARG A 46 -19.77 6.29 -22.00
CA ARG A 46 -19.70 5.19 -22.96
C ARG A 46 -20.95 5.24 -23.83
N GLY A 47 -20.85 5.94 -24.96
CA GLY A 47 -22.03 6.29 -25.75
C GLY A 47 -22.99 7.19 -24.98
N ASP A 48 -24.28 6.86 -25.02
CA ASP A 48 -25.40 7.57 -24.37
C ASP A 48 -25.78 6.97 -22.99
N GLY A 49 -24.87 6.20 -22.40
CA GLY A 49 -25.10 5.54 -21.11
C GLY A 49 -25.05 6.53 -19.94
N ILE A 50 -26.01 6.41 -19.02
CA ILE A 50 -26.03 7.19 -17.76
C ILE A 50 -25.93 6.28 -16.53
N TRP A 51 -25.33 6.80 -15.47
CA TRP A 51 -25.38 6.12 -14.18
C TRP A 51 -26.82 6.10 -13.65
N GLY A 52 -27.27 4.95 -13.16
CA GLY A 52 -28.66 4.73 -12.76
C GLY A 52 -29.62 4.44 -13.92
N GLN A 53 -29.14 4.25 -15.16
CA GLN A 53 -29.98 3.94 -16.32
C GLN A 53 -30.89 2.71 -16.12
N GLU A 54 -30.34 1.60 -15.62
CA GLU A 54 -31.13 0.38 -15.38
C GLU A 54 -32.22 0.61 -14.32
N VAL A 55 -31.88 1.39 -13.28
CA VAL A 55 -32.83 1.78 -12.24
C VAL A 55 -33.94 2.63 -12.87
N ALA A 56 -33.59 3.71 -13.58
CA ALA A 56 -34.57 4.58 -14.23
C ALA A 56 -35.49 3.80 -15.20
N GLY A 57 -34.91 2.89 -15.99
CA GLY A 57 -35.65 2.02 -16.90
C GLY A 57 -36.62 1.09 -16.19
N LYS A 58 -36.17 0.37 -15.14
CA LYS A 58 -37.05 -0.46 -14.30
C LYS A 58 -38.10 0.36 -13.56
N LEU A 59 -37.79 1.61 -13.22
CA LEU A 59 -38.72 2.51 -12.58
C LEU A 59 -39.76 3.07 -13.55
N GLY A 60 -39.44 3.11 -14.85
CA GLY A 60 -40.26 3.71 -15.91
C GLY A 60 -40.26 5.23 -15.89
N VAL A 61 -39.24 5.85 -15.27
CA VAL A 61 -39.23 7.29 -14.96
C VAL A 61 -38.32 8.09 -15.88
N ASN A 62 -38.66 9.37 -16.09
CA ASN A 62 -37.85 10.31 -16.84
C ASN A 62 -36.47 10.46 -16.16
N ALA A 63 -35.37 10.37 -16.90
CA ALA A 63 -34.02 10.43 -16.31
C ALA A 63 -33.07 11.36 -17.06
N ILE A 64 -32.29 12.13 -16.32
CA ILE A 64 -31.26 13.04 -16.86
C ILE A 64 -29.95 12.74 -16.14
N GLY A 65 -28.97 12.16 -16.84
CA GLY A 65 -27.70 11.78 -16.26
C GLY A 65 -26.61 12.80 -16.55
N PHE A 66 -25.95 13.28 -15.50
CA PHE A 66 -24.71 14.02 -15.58
C PHE A 66 -23.53 13.05 -15.53
N VAL A 67 -22.76 13.01 -16.60
CA VAL A 67 -21.60 12.12 -16.75
C VAL A 67 -20.34 12.95 -16.79
N ALA A 68 -19.49 12.78 -15.77
CA ALA A 68 -18.19 13.44 -15.72
C ALA A 68 -17.20 12.77 -16.68
N LYS A 69 -16.49 13.56 -17.49
CA LYS A 69 -15.46 13.08 -18.42
C LYS A 69 -14.15 12.72 -17.72
N ARG A 70 -13.91 13.27 -16.53
CA ARG A 70 -12.75 13.03 -15.66
C ARG A 70 -13.13 13.24 -14.18
N GLU A 71 -12.20 13.00 -13.27
CA GLU A 71 -12.32 13.26 -11.83
C GLU A 71 -12.38 14.77 -11.55
N ASN A 72 -13.55 15.39 -11.71
CA ASN A 72 -13.69 16.86 -11.70
C ASN A 72 -14.77 17.42 -10.75
N TRP A 73 -15.45 16.57 -9.97
CA TRP A 73 -16.47 16.99 -9.00
C TRP A 73 -17.61 17.84 -9.58
N PHE A 74 -17.91 17.67 -10.88
CA PHE A 74 -18.97 18.38 -11.60
C PHE A 74 -18.82 19.90 -11.53
N PRO A 75 -18.00 20.52 -12.40
CA PRO A 75 -17.66 21.93 -12.33
C PRO A 75 -18.89 22.85 -12.34
N PRO A 76 -19.01 23.85 -11.43
CA PRO A 76 -20.17 24.72 -11.34
C PRO A 76 -20.52 25.43 -12.66
N ALA A 77 -19.51 25.86 -13.43
CA ALA A 77 -19.72 26.51 -14.72
C ALA A 77 -20.42 25.59 -15.74
N SER A 78 -19.94 24.35 -15.87
CA SER A 78 -20.53 23.34 -16.75
C SER A 78 -21.94 22.96 -16.33
N VAL A 79 -22.19 22.79 -15.02
CA VAL A 79 -23.54 22.48 -14.51
C VAL A 79 -24.49 23.65 -14.73
N ALA A 80 -24.05 24.88 -14.49
CA ALA A 80 -24.85 26.08 -14.72
C ALA A 80 -25.21 26.25 -16.21
N ALA A 81 -24.28 25.98 -17.12
CA ALA A 81 -24.52 26.01 -18.56
C ALA A 81 -25.53 24.95 -19.00
N ALA A 82 -25.50 23.73 -18.42
CA ALA A 82 -26.45 22.66 -18.71
C ALA A 82 -27.85 22.91 -18.11
N ALA A 83 -27.95 23.68 -17.02
CA ALA A 83 -29.15 23.78 -16.20
C ALA A 83 -30.43 24.24 -16.95
N PRO A 84 -30.40 25.21 -17.89
CA PRO A 84 -31.60 25.59 -18.64
C PRO A 84 -32.19 24.43 -19.44
N MET A 85 -31.35 23.63 -20.12
CA MET A 85 -31.78 22.47 -20.91
C MET A 85 -32.31 21.35 -20.01
N VAL A 86 -31.66 21.14 -18.85
CA VAL A 86 -32.15 20.18 -17.85
C VAL A 86 -33.53 20.57 -17.33
N ARG A 87 -33.73 21.84 -16.96
CA ARG A 87 -35.03 22.35 -16.48
C ARG A 87 -36.13 22.20 -17.53
N ALA A 88 -35.81 22.43 -18.81
CA ALA A 88 -36.75 22.25 -19.92
C ALA A 88 -37.12 20.77 -20.16
N ALA A 89 -36.26 19.83 -19.78
CA ALA A 89 -36.48 18.40 -19.94
C ALA A 89 -37.14 17.71 -18.72
N LEU A 90 -37.44 18.45 -17.66
CA LEU A 90 -38.12 17.91 -16.47
C LEU A 90 -39.56 17.52 -16.77
N ARG A 91 -40.02 16.46 -16.11
CA ARG A 91 -41.40 15.98 -16.09
C ARG A 91 -41.82 15.73 -14.65
N GLY A 92 -42.82 16.46 -14.18
CA GLY A 92 -43.31 16.37 -12.81
C GLY A 92 -42.27 16.77 -11.75
N PRO A 93 -42.43 16.33 -10.49
CA PRO A 93 -41.44 16.50 -9.44
C PRO A 93 -40.08 15.91 -9.83
N ALA A 94 -38.98 16.53 -9.40
CA ALA A 94 -37.63 16.06 -9.71
C ALA A 94 -36.80 15.83 -8.45
N ILE A 95 -35.98 14.78 -8.48
CA ILE A 95 -35.06 14.39 -7.41
C ILE A 95 -33.65 14.21 -7.98
N THR A 96 -32.66 14.85 -7.37
CA THR A 96 -31.25 14.56 -7.66
C THR A 96 -30.79 13.35 -6.85
N TYR A 97 -30.00 12.48 -7.47
CA TYR A 97 -29.51 11.24 -6.85
C TYR A 97 -28.06 10.98 -7.26
N GLY A 98 -27.20 10.69 -6.28
CA GLY A 98 -25.82 10.38 -6.59
C GLY A 98 -25.05 9.70 -5.46
N TYR A 99 -23.89 9.16 -5.81
CA TYR A 99 -23.00 8.43 -4.90
C TYR A 99 -21.59 9.01 -4.91
N SER A 100 -20.98 9.15 -3.73
CA SER A 100 -19.62 9.67 -3.54
C SER A 100 -19.51 11.11 -4.12
N MET A 101 -18.65 11.32 -5.11
CA MET A 101 -18.56 12.59 -5.86
C MET A 101 -19.91 13.03 -6.43
N GLY A 102 -20.71 12.08 -6.92
CA GLY A 102 -22.06 12.36 -7.40
C GLY A 102 -23.04 12.68 -6.28
N GLY A 103 -22.82 12.15 -5.07
CA GLY A 103 -23.60 12.50 -3.89
C GLY A 103 -23.42 13.97 -3.51
N TYR A 104 -22.19 14.49 -3.65
CA TYR A 104 -21.92 15.93 -3.53
C TYR A 104 -22.71 16.72 -4.56
N ALA A 105 -22.60 16.36 -5.85
CA ALA A 105 -23.27 17.08 -6.92
C ALA A 105 -24.81 17.05 -6.80
N ALA A 106 -25.37 15.91 -6.37
CA ALA A 106 -26.79 15.77 -6.11
C ALA A 106 -27.27 16.78 -5.05
N LEU A 107 -26.52 16.97 -3.97
CA LEU A 107 -26.86 17.95 -2.94
C LEU A 107 -26.53 19.39 -3.35
N LYS A 108 -25.43 19.61 -4.07
CA LYS A 108 -24.94 20.94 -4.46
C LYS A 108 -25.81 21.62 -5.53
N TYR A 109 -26.37 20.84 -6.45
CA TYR A 109 -26.99 21.39 -7.67
C TYR A 109 -28.49 21.16 -7.78
N ALA A 110 -29.16 20.58 -6.78
CA ALA A 110 -30.58 20.24 -6.85
C ALA A 110 -31.45 21.44 -7.23
N ALA A 111 -31.37 22.52 -6.47
CA ALA A 111 -32.17 23.72 -6.73
C ALA A 111 -31.83 24.37 -8.09
N ALA A 112 -30.55 24.43 -8.45
CA ALA A 112 -30.11 25.00 -9.73
C ALA A 112 -30.68 24.22 -10.93
N LEU A 113 -30.86 22.91 -10.78
CA LEU A 113 -31.41 22.02 -11.81
C LEU A 113 -32.94 21.90 -11.77
N GLY A 114 -33.62 22.62 -10.87
CA GLY A 114 -35.07 22.59 -10.72
C GLY A 114 -35.61 21.39 -9.93
N ALA A 115 -34.75 20.65 -9.22
CA ALA A 115 -35.17 19.59 -8.32
C ALA A 115 -35.55 20.16 -6.94
N GLY A 116 -36.71 19.74 -6.43
CA GLY A 116 -37.15 20.08 -5.07
C GLY A 116 -36.52 19.20 -4.00
N HIS A 117 -36.02 18.02 -4.41
CA HIS A 117 -35.52 16.99 -3.51
C HIS A 117 -34.13 16.53 -3.91
N ALA A 118 -33.32 16.15 -2.92
CA ALA A 118 -31.98 15.62 -3.16
C ALA A 118 -31.67 14.39 -2.31
N PHE A 119 -30.94 13.46 -2.90
CA PHE A 119 -30.53 12.22 -2.26
C PHE A 119 -29.05 11.91 -2.53
N GLY A 120 -28.21 12.18 -1.54
CA GLY A 120 -26.77 11.94 -1.60
C GLY A 120 -26.34 10.70 -0.85
N VAL A 121 -25.56 9.81 -1.47
CA VAL A 121 -24.98 8.64 -0.80
C VAL A 121 -23.49 8.85 -0.61
N CYS A 122 -23.04 8.89 0.65
CA CYS A 122 -21.65 9.15 1.07
C CYS A 122 -21.00 10.36 0.38
N PRO A 123 -21.66 11.53 0.38
CA PRO A 123 -21.13 12.72 -0.30
C PRO A 123 -19.82 13.18 0.33
N GLN A 124 -18.81 13.50 -0.50
CA GLN A 124 -17.70 14.35 -0.06
C GLN A 124 -18.18 15.79 -0.10
N GLY A 125 -18.57 16.36 1.06
CA GLY A 125 -19.10 17.72 1.14
C GLY A 125 -18.17 18.79 0.59
N SER A 126 -16.88 18.49 0.51
CA SER A 126 -15.86 19.23 -0.23
C SER A 126 -14.64 18.35 -0.48
N ILE A 127 -13.81 18.69 -1.47
CA ILE A 127 -12.43 18.17 -1.62
C ILE A 127 -11.37 19.28 -1.55
N ASP A 128 -11.80 20.53 -1.30
CA ASP A 128 -10.89 21.67 -1.12
C ASP A 128 -10.01 21.45 0.11
N PRO A 129 -8.67 21.36 -0.04
CA PRO A 129 -7.75 21.15 1.08
C PRO A 129 -7.90 22.19 2.19
N ARG A 130 -8.41 23.39 1.89
CA ARG A 130 -8.65 24.46 2.86
C ARG A 130 -9.90 24.20 3.71
N GLN A 131 -10.91 23.54 3.13
CA GLN A 131 -12.18 23.24 3.81
C GLN A 131 -12.11 21.88 4.55
N VAL A 132 -11.38 20.93 3.98
CA VAL A 132 -11.28 19.55 4.48
C VAL A 132 -9.82 19.07 4.59
N PRO A 133 -8.97 19.74 5.40
CA PRO A 133 -7.56 19.36 5.56
C PRO A 133 -7.37 17.96 6.16
N TRP A 134 -8.41 17.41 6.77
CA TRP A 134 -8.43 16.10 7.42
C TRP A 134 -8.80 14.94 6.49
N ASP A 135 -9.26 15.18 5.26
CA ASP A 135 -9.55 14.13 4.27
C ASP A 135 -8.72 14.36 3.00
N GLN A 136 -7.55 13.71 2.95
CA GLN A 136 -6.58 13.88 1.87
C GLN A 136 -6.88 13.02 0.64
N ARG A 137 -7.90 12.14 0.69
CA ARG A 137 -8.15 11.10 -0.33
C ARG A 137 -8.32 11.67 -1.75
N PHE A 138 -8.78 12.92 -1.86
CA PHE A 138 -9.18 13.53 -3.13
C PHE A 138 -8.56 14.90 -3.39
N HIS A 139 -7.64 15.38 -2.55
CA HIS A 139 -7.01 16.71 -2.71
C HIS A 139 -6.34 16.89 -4.08
N GLN A 140 -5.78 15.82 -4.64
CA GLN A 140 -5.16 15.82 -5.96
C GLN A 140 -6.11 16.16 -7.12
N TYR A 141 -7.43 16.05 -6.92
CA TYR A 141 -8.45 16.37 -7.92
C TYR A 141 -9.05 17.77 -7.73
N HIS A 142 -8.64 18.49 -6.68
CA HIS A 142 -9.13 19.84 -6.44
C HIS A 142 -8.34 20.83 -7.30
N ASP A 143 -9.02 21.40 -8.29
CA ASP A 143 -8.55 22.51 -9.10
C ASP A 143 -9.31 23.78 -8.70
N PRO A 144 -8.68 24.77 -8.04
CA PRO A 144 -9.35 26.00 -7.62
C PRO A 144 -9.93 26.84 -8.77
N GLY A 145 -9.39 26.72 -9.99
CA GLY A 145 -9.94 27.40 -11.17
C GLY A 145 -11.24 26.76 -11.65
N LEU A 146 -11.34 25.44 -11.50
CA LEU A 146 -12.51 24.66 -11.92
C LEU A 146 -13.58 24.54 -10.82
N LEU A 147 -13.14 24.49 -9.56
CA LEU A 147 -13.94 24.30 -8.35
C LEU A 147 -13.65 25.42 -7.33
N PRO A 148 -13.95 26.69 -7.67
CA PRO A 148 -13.56 27.84 -6.84
C PRO A 148 -14.22 27.86 -5.46
N ASP A 149 -15.42 27.28 -5.36
CA ASP A 149 -16.15 27.13 -4.11
C ASP A 149 -16.99 25.85 -4.10
N MET A 150 -16.61 24.94 -3.23
CA MET A 150 -17.27 23.65 -3.04
C MET A 150 -18.27 23.63 -1.88
N THR A 151 -18.54 24.76 -1.23
CA THR A 151 -19.43 24.79 -0.07
C THR A 151 -20.86 24.46 -0.49
N VAL A 152 -21.46 23.39 0.02
CA VAL A 152 -22.92 23.17 -0.13
C VAL A 152 -23.64 24.09 0.85
N ARG A 153 -24.43 25.03 0.32
CA ARG A 153 -25.15 26.07 1.08
C ARG A 153 -26.59 25.65 1.39
N PRO A 154 -27.21 26.24 2.43
CA PRO A 154 -28.66 26.11 2.63
C PRO A 154 -29.45 26.46 1.38
N GLY A 155 -30.47 25.67 1.06
CA GLY A 155 -31.32 25.83 -0.13
C GLY A 155 -30.78 25.20 -1.42
N GLU A 156 -29.46 25.00 -1.57
CA GLU A 156 -28.89 24.30 -2.73
C GLU A 156 -29.38 22.84 -2.86
N PRO A 157 -29.52 22.06 -1.76
CA PRO A 157 -30.11 20.71 -1.80
C PRO A 157 -31.62 20.65 -2.08
N GLY A 158 -32.27 21.79 -2.32
CA GLY A 158 -33.73 21.87 -2.47
C GLY A 158 -34.44 22.00 -1.12
N ARG A 159 -35.77 21.77 -1.13
CA ARG A 159 -36.62 21.91 0.07
C ARG A 159 -36.49 20.74 1.04
N PHE A 160 -36.19 19.54 0.54
CA PHE A 160 -36.02 18.35 1.36
C PHE A 160 -34.90 17.47 0.81
N ALA A 161 -33.85 17.30 1.61
CA ALA A 161 -32.67 16.55 1.21
C ALA A 161 -32.27 15.52 2.24
N VAL A 162 -31.86 14.34 1.77
CA VAL A 162 -31.40 13.23 2.61
C VAL A 162 -30.00 12.84 2.17
N LEU A 163 -29.13 12.54 3.14
CA LEU A 163 -27.86 11.88 2.89
C LEU A 163 -27.74 10.56 3.64
N LEU A 164 -27.10 9.57 3.01
CA LEU A 164 -26.76 8.27 3.59
C LEU A 164 -25.26 8.18 3.86
N ALA A 165 -24.86 7.93 5.10
CA ALA A 165 -23.47 7.71 5.45
C ALA A 165 -23.31 6.87 6.73
N ASP A 166 -22.22 6.11 6.81
CA ASP A 166 -21.85 5.34 8.00
C ASP A 166 -21.29 6.27 9.08
N PRO A 167 -21.91 6.37 10.28
CA PRO A 167 -21.36 7.15 11.39
C PRO A 167 -20.03 6.63 11.94
N TYR A 168 -19.62 5.40 11.61
CA TYR A 168 -18.37 4.81 12.07
C TYR A 168 -17.24 4.85 11.04
N MET A 169 -17.49 5.42 9.85
CA MET A 169 -16.46 5.74 8.88
C MET A 169 -16.02 7.20 9.11
N PRO A 170 -14.81 7.46 9.66
CA PRO A 170 -14.45 8.80 10.16
C PRO A 170 -14.60 9.93 9.15
N GLU A 171 -14.17 9.69 7.91
CA GLU A 171 -14.19 10.69 6.84
C GLU A 171 -15.63 11.00 6.43
N ASP A 172 -16.43 9.97 6.13
CA ASP A 172 -17.82 10.12 5.70
C ASP A 172 -18.69 10.71 6.82
N ALA A 173 -18.45 10.32 8.07
CA ALA A 173 -19.16 10.86 9.22
C ALA A 173 -18.92 12.37 9.40
N ARG A 174 -17.69 12.83 9.15
CA ARG A 174 -17.34 14.26 9.21
C ARG A 174 -17.98 15.05 8.07
N HIS A 175 -17.94 14.54 6.83
CA HIS A 175 -18.65 15.16 5.70
C HIS A 175 -20.15 15.23 5.95
N ALA A 176 -20.75 14.11 6.39
CA ALA A 176 -22.17 14.02 6.70
C ALA A 176 -22.60 15.00 7.80
N ALA A 177 -21.82 15.11 8.88
CA ALA A 177 -22.09 16.05 9.95
C ALA A 177 -22.00 17.51 9.47
N ALA A 178 -21.01 17.84 8.64
CA ALA A 178 -20.85 19.17 8.08
C ALA A 178 -22.03 19.54 7.16
N LEU A 179 -22.45 18.63 6.27
CA LEU A 179 -23.60 18.85 5.38
C LEU A 179 -24.92 18.95 6.15
N ALA A 180 -25.12 18.11 7.17
CA ALA A 180 -26.33 18.16 7.99
C ALA A 180 -26.45 19.50 8.74
N LYS A 181 -25.35 19.99 9.30
CA LYS A 181 -25.32 21.27 10.04
C LYS A 181 -25.34 22.48 9.10
N GLY A 182 -24.54 22.45 8.03
CA GLY A 182 -24.28 23.60 7.17
C GLY A 182 -25.28 23.81 6.04
N ALA A 183 -25.90 22.74 5.54
CA ALA A 183 -26.82 22.79 4.40
C ALA A 183 -28.24 22.30 4.73
N GLY A 184 -28.52 21.91 5.98
CA GLY A 184 -29.84 21.46 6.41
C GLY A 184 -30.25 20.09 5.88
N VAL A 185 -29.28 19.24 5.50
CA VAL A 185 -29.55 17.90 4.94
C VAL A 185 -29.82 16.88 6.05
N HIS A 186 -30.85 16.04 5.89
CA HIS A 186 -31.15 14.99 6.86
C HIS A 186 -30.16 13.82 6.75
N TRP A 187 -29.34 13.61 7.78
CA TRP A 187 -28.41 12.48 7.83
C TRP A 187 -29.10 11.19 8.28
N LEU A 188 -29.34 10.31 7.31
CA LEU A 188 -29.80 8.95 7.53
C LEU A 188 -28.61 8.01 7.76
N ARG A 189 -28.39 7.66 9.04
CA ARG A 189 -27.23 6.87 9.46
C ARG A 189 -27.34 5.41 9.03
N THR A 190 -26.28 4.88 8.43
CA THR A 190 -26.16 3.46 8.03
C THR A 190 -24.93 2.81 8.66
N PRO A 191 -25.01 2.43 9.95
CA PRO A 191 -23.87 1.89 10.68
C PRO A 191 -23.28 0.62 10.05
N PHE A 192 -21.95 0.56 10.06
CA PHE A 192 -21.15 -0.58 9.59
C PHE A 192 -21.28 -0.87 8.10
N MET A 193 -21.46 0.17 7.29
CA MET A 193 -21.48 0.08 5.83
C MET A 193 -20.20 0.63 5.19
N ASP A 194 -19.24 1.14 5.97
CA ASP A 194 -18.05 1.84 5.47
C ASP A 194 -18.47 2.92 4.45
N HIS A 195 -17.71 3.11 3.35
CA HIS A 195 -18.10 3.98 2.23
C HIS A 195 -19.11 3.34 1.27
N ALA A 196 -19.81 2.28 1.68
CA ALA A 196 -20.64 1.43 0.81
C ALA A 196 -22.17 1.39 1.06
N PRO A 197 -22.83 2.36 1.73
CA PRO A 197 -24.30 2.42 1.88
C PRO A 197 -25.10 2.27 0.57
N ILE A 198 -24.52 2.60 -0.59
CA ILE A 198 -25.17 2.42 -1.90
C ILE A 198 -25.65 0.99 -2.12
N TRP A 199 -24.97 -0.01 -1.55
CA TRP A 199 -25.34 -1.41 -1.68
C TRP A 199 -26.62 -1.80 -0.92
N LEU A 200 -27.14 -0.93 -0.05
CA LEU A 200 -28.47 -1.12 0.54
C LEU A 200 -29.60 -0.86 -0.47
N LEU A 201 -29.30 -0.12 -1.54
CA LEU A 201 -30.26 0.40 -2.52
C LEU A 201 -30.29 -0.37 -3.85
N VAL A 202 -29.58 -1.50 -3.95
CA VAL A 202 -29.40 -2.27 -5.21
C VAL A 202 -30.74 -2.75 -5.81
N GLU A 203 -31.69 -3.12 -4.94
CA GLU A 203 -33.01 -3.58 -5.37
C GLU A 203 -33.85 -2.40 -5.86
N SER A 204 -34.20 -2.40 -7.15
CA SER A 204 -34.95 -1.29 -7.77
C SER A 204 -36.31 -1.04 -7.11
N ALA A 205 -36.99 -2.09 -6.63
CA ALA A 205 -38.25 -1.94 -5.88
C ALA A 205 -38.05 -1.25 -4.52
N PHE A 206 -36.95 -1.55 -3.83
CA PHE A 206 -36.61 -0.91 -2.56
C PHE A 206 -36.20 0.56 -2.77
N LEU A 207 -35.37 0.83 -3.80
CA LEU A 207 -35.01 2.20 -4.16
C LEU A 207 -36.24 3.02 -4.57
N ARG A 208 -37.24 2.43 -5.25
CA ARG A 208 -38.53 3.10 -5.53
C ARG A 208 -39.20 3.59 -4.25
N GLN A 209 -39.27 2.74 -3.23
CA GLN A 209 -39.88 3.09 -1.93
C GLN A 209 -39.09 4.22 -1.25
N VAL A 210 -37.76 4.15 -1.26
CA VAL A 210 -36.88 5.19 -0.72
C VAL A 210 -37.12 6.53 -1.41
N LEU A 211 -37.10 6.57 -2.74
CA LEU A 211 -37.34 7.80 -3.51
C LEU A 211 -38.75 8.35 -3.26
N GLY A 212 -39.76 7.48 -3.17
CA GLY A 212 -41.13 7.86 -2.86
C GLY A 212 -41.27 8.53 -1.49
N LEU A 213 -40.61 7.99 -0.46
CA LEU A 213 -40.62 8.60 0.89
C LEU A 213 -39.85 9.92 0.95
N ILE A 214 -38.80 10.09 0.14
CA ILE A 214 -38.09 11.37 0.01
C ILE A 214 -39.02 12.42 -0.62
N LEU A 215 -39.73 12.08 -1.69
CA LEU A 215 -40.69 12.99 -2.34
C LEU A 215 -41.86 13.35 -1.42
N ALA A 216 -42.31 12.40 -0.59
CA ALA A 216 -43.34 12.61 0.42
C ALA A 216 -42.82 13.36 1.67
N GLU A 217 -41.51 13.62 1.75
CA GLU A 217 -40.85 14.32 2.85
C GLU A 217 -41.03 13.60 4.21
N ASP A 218 -41.27 12.28 4.18
CA ASP A 218 -41.51 11.45 5.36
C ASP A 218 -40.20 10.83 5.87
N LEU A 219 -39.45 11.64 6.61
CA LEU A 219 -38.18 11.22 7.21
C LEU A 219 -38.36 10.08 8.23
N ALA A 220 -39.51 10.02 8.91
CA ALA A 220 -39.77 9.03 9.94
C ALA A 220 -39.94 7.63 9.33
N ALA A 221 -40.82 7.50 8.33
CA ALA A 221 -40.99 6.26 7.59
C ALA A 221 -39.72 5.86 6.84
N LEU A 222 -39.01 6.82 6.23
CA LEU A 222 -37.74 6.54 5.55
C LEU A 222 -36.69 5.99 6.53
N THR A 223 -36.62 6.54 7.74
CA THR A 223 -35.72 6.06 8.79
C THR A 223 -36.08 4.64 9.24
N ALA A 224 -37.37 4.35 9.42
CA ALA A 224 -37.82 3.00 9.76
C ALA A 224 -37.49 1.99 8.66
N LEU A 225 -37.76 2.34 7.40
CA LEU A 225 -37.50 1.51 6.22
C LEU A 225 -36.00 1.14 6.11
N MET A 226 -35.13 2.14 6.22
CA MET A 226 -33.68 1.90 6.12
C MET A 226 -33.12 1.12 7.32
N ARG A 227 -33.68 1.30 8.53
CA ARG A 227 -33.29 0.49 9.70
C ARG A 227 -33.65 -0.98 9.49
N ALA A 228 -34.86 -1.27 8.99
CA ALA A 228 -35.32 -2.63 8.71
C ALA A 228 -34.46 -3.30 7.61
N ARG A 229 -34.09 -2.55 6.57
CA ARG A 229 -33.28 -3.04 5.45
C ARG A 229 -31.95 -3.68 5.87
N ARG A 230 -31.32 -3.17 6.94
CA ARG A 230 -30.04 -3.71 7.45
C ARG A 230 -30.13 -5.19 7.82
N HIS A 231 -31.26 -5.64 8.33
CA HIS A 231 -31.46 -7.03 8.77
C HIS A 231 -31.74 -8.00 7.62
N GLN A 232 -31.94 -7.48 6.41
CA GLN A 232 -32.31 -8.24 5.22
C GLN A 232 -31.24 -8.14 4.12
N SER A 233 -30.33 -7.17 4.22
CA SER A 233 -29.32 -6.92 3.18
C SER A 233 -28.09 -7.83 3.36
N PRO A 234 -27.77 -8.71 2.39
CA PRO A 234 -26.51 -9.46 2.41
C PRO A 234 -25.28 -8.54 2.49
N HIS A 235 -25.34 -7.36 1.87
CA HIS A 235 -24.26 -6.38 1.89
C HIS A 235 -24.06 -5.77 3.28
N TRP A 236 -25.12 -5.53 4.05
CA TRP A 236 -24.97 -5.06 5.43
C TRP A 236 -24.24 -6.09 6.29
N PHE A 237 -24.65 -7.36 6.24
CA PHE A 237 -23.98 -8.43 6.96
C PHE A 237 -22.51 -8.57 6.55
N ARG A 238 -22.20 -8.39 5.26
CA ARG A 238 -20.81 -8.35 4.77
C ARG A 238 -19.99 -7.24 5.44
N HIS A 239 -20.46 -5.99 5.37
CA HIS A 239 -19.69 -4.87 5.90
C HIS A 239 -19.63 -4.87 7.42
N ALA A 240 -20.70 -5.29 8.10
CA ALA A 240 -20.69 -5.53 9.54
C ALA A 240 -19.69 -6.62 9.93
N GLY A 241 -19.59 -7.71 9.17
CA GLY A 241 -18.59 -8.76 9.36
C GLY A 241 -17.16 -8.23 9.21
N ASN A 242 -16.91 -7.41 8.17
CA ASN A 242 -15.61 -6.75 7.98
C ASN A 242 -15.27 -5.83 9.16
N ALA A 243 -16.25 -5.07 9.65
CA ALA A 243 -16.10 -4.17 10.77
C ALA A 243 -15.84 -4.92 12.10
N ALA A 244 -16.47 -6.07 12.32
CA ALA A 244 -16.23 -6.95 13.46
C ALA A 244 -14.82 -7.58 13.39
N PHE A 245 -14.42 -8.03 12.19
CA PHE A 245 -13.11 -8.61 11.95
C PHE A 245 -11.97 -7.61 12.23
N ARG A 246 -12.08 -6.37 11.72
CA ARG A 246 -11.08 -5.32 11.97
C ARG A 246 -10.92 -5.00 13.47
N ARG A 247 -11.98 -5.20 14.26
CA ARG A 247 -12.00 -5.02 15.72
C ARG A 247 -11.58 -6.26 16.50
N GLY A 248 -11.21 -7.37 15.84
CA GLY A 248 -10.74 -8.60 16.49
C GLY A 248 -11.86 -9.56 16.93
N HIS A 249 -13.12 -9.28 16.60
CA HIS A 249 -14.25 -10.15 16.95
C HIS A 249 -14.45 -11.24 15.88
N LEU A 250 -13.56 -12.22 15.84
CA LEU A 250 -13.50 -13.22 14.79
C LEU A 250 -14.78 -14.09 14.68
N GLU A 251 -15.29 -14.60 15.81
CA GLU A 251 -16.52 -15.41 15.81
C GLU A 251 -17.73 -14.63 15.29
N MET A 252 -17.83 -13.36 15.70
CA MET A 252 -18.89 -12.47 15.23
C MET A 252 -18.76 -12.23 13.72
N ALA A 253 -17.56 -11.94 13.23
CA ALA A 253 -17.32 -11.75 11.81
C ALA A 253 -17.75 -12.98 10.99
N ASN A 254 -17.41 -14.19 11.45
CA ASN A 254 -17.81 -15.43 10.79
C ASN A 254 -19.33 -15.61 10.75
N ARG A 255 -20.04 -15.34 11.84
CA ARG A 255 -21.52 -15.41 11.86
C ARG A 255 -22.14 -14.42 10.88
N LEU A 256 -21.62 -13.20 10.83
CA LEU A 256 -22.12 -12.15 9.94
C LEU A 256 -21.86 -12.49 8.47
N TRP A 257 -20.65 -12.94 8.12
CA TRP A 257 -20.36 -13.37 6.75
C TRP A 257 -21.17 -14.60 6.33
N LYS A 258 -21.34 -15.60 7.23
CA LYS A 258 -22.22 -16.75 6.96
C LYS A 258 -23.63 -16.27 6.64
N ARG A 259 -24.16 -15.32 7.41
CA ARG A 259 -25.49 -14.75 7.15
C ARG A 259 -25.56 -14.02 5.81
N ALA A 260 -24.49 -13.31 5.41
CA ALA A 260 -24.42 -12.68 4.09
C ALA A 260 -24.51 -13.72 2.95
N LEU A 261 -23.83 -14.87 3.09
CA LEU A 261 -23.89 -15.98 2.13
C LEU A 261 -25.28 -16.63 2.08
N GLU A 262 -25.91 -16.87 3.24
CA GLU A 262 -27.29 -17.40 3.33
C GLU A 262 -28.31 -16.50 2.63
N LEU A 263 -28.04 -15.19 2.59
CA LEU A 263 -28.85 -14.19 1.89
C LEU A 263 -28.46 -14.00 0.42
N GLY A 264 -27.64 -14.89 -0.13
CA GLY A 264 -27.34 -14.95 -1.57
C GLY A 264 -26.13 -14.11 -2.02
N LEU A 265 -25.29 -13.63 -1.10
CA LEU A 265 -24.06 -12.95 -1.51
C LEU A 265 -23.07 -13.95 -2.15
N SER A 266 -22.52 -13.61 -3.31
CA SER A 266 -21.53 -14.46 -3.99
C SER A 266 -20.30 -14.72 -3.10
N PRO A 267 -19.86 -15.99 -2.94
CA PRO A 267 -18.70 -16.35 -2.13
C PRO A 267 -17.43 -15.59 -2.52
N GLY A 268 -17.17 -15.40 -3.82
CA GLY A 268 -15.96 -14.74 -4.31
C GLY A 268 -15.83 -13.28 -3.87
N ILE A 269 -16.95 -12.57 -3.68
CA ILE A 269 -16.96 -11.19 -3.17
C ILE A 269 -16.54 -11.16 -1.70
N THR A 270 -17.06 -12.08 -0.90
CA THR A 270 -16.75 -12.18 0.54
C THR A 270 -15.29 -12.59 0.76
N GLU A 271 -14.78 -13.50 -0.06
CA GLU A 271 -13.45 -14.08 0.08
C GLU A 271 -12.33 -13.07 -0.18
N GLN A 272 -12.49 -12.20 -1.20
CA GLN A 272 -11.55 -11.13 -1.49
C GLN A 272 -11.47 -10.09 -0.36
N ASP A 273 -12.61 -9.81 0.26
CA ASP A 273 -12.72 -8.87 1.38
C ASP A 273 -12.10 -9.43 2.67
N ILE A 274 -12.30 -10.72 2.96
CA ILE A 274 -11.64 -11.41 4.08
C ILE A 274 -10.11 -11.38 3.91
N ILE A 275 -9.60 -11.67 2.71
CA ILE A 275 -8.16 -11.63 2.44
C ILE A 275 -7.60 -10.21 2.60
N ARG A 276 -8.32 -9.19 2.11
CA ARG A 276 -7.93 -7.78 2.29
C ARG A 276 -7.94 -7.41 3.77
N GLY A 277 -8.97 -7.81 4.51
CA GLY A 277 -9.09 -7.60 5.95
C GLY A 277 -7.95 -8.24 6.74
N LEU A 278 -7.69 -9.54 6.53
CA LEU A 278 -6.61 -10.28 7.15
C LEU A 278 -5.26 -9.61 6.89
N ARG A 279 -5.01 -9.15 5.65
CA ARG A 279 -3.78 -8.44 5.29
C ARG A 279 -3.61 -7.13 6.06
N LEU A 280 -4.66 -6.30 6.12
CA LEU A 280 -4.63 -5.04 6.84
C LEU A 280 -4.45 -5.26 8.34
N ARG A 281 -5.14 -6.27 8.91
CA ARG A 281 -5.04 -6.62 10.32
C ARG A 281 -3.65 -7.14 10.67
N MET A 282 -3.08 -8.02 9.85
CA MET A 282 -1.71 -8.53 10.02
C MET A 282 -0.69 -7.40 10.00
N ARG A 283 -0.82 -6.44 9.07
CA ARG A 283 0.04 -5.25 9.03
C ARG A 283 -0.10 -4.43 10.31
N ALA A 284 -1.33 -4.12 10.72
CA ALA A 284 -1.58 -3.34 11.93
C ALA A 284 -1.04 -4.02 13.20
N LEU A 285 -1.18 -5.34 13.31
CA LEU A 285 -0.66 -6.11 14.44
C LEU A 285 0.86 -6.12 14.49
N ARG A 286 1.50 -6.28 13.33
CA ARG A 286 2.96 -6.19 13.21
C ARG A 286 3.47 -4.80 13.60
N ASP A 287 2.81 -3.76 13.09
CA ASP A 287 3.19 -2.37 13.37
C ASP A 287 2.94 -2.02 14.86
N ALA A 288 1.97 -2.68 15.51
CA ALA A 288 1.73 -2.60 16.96
C ALA A 288 2.64 -3.51 17.82
N GLY A 289 3.50 -4.33 17.21
CA GLY A 289 4.38 -5.26 17.92
C GLY A 289 3.70 -6.52 18.47
N ASP A 290 2.40 -6.72 18.22
CA ASP A 290 1.65 -7.90 18.66
C ASP A 290 1.89 -9.07 17.68
N ARG A 291 3.06 -9.69 17.85
CA ARG A 291 3.53 -10.78 17.00
C ARG A 291 2.63 -12.02 17.05
N GLN A 292 2.08 -12.37 18.22
CA GLN A 292 1.27 -13.58 18.38
C GLN A 292 -0.06 -13.49 17.63
N ALA A 293 -0.76 -12.36 17.74
CA ALA A 293 -1.97 -12.15 16.96
C ALA A 293 -1.68 -12.10 15.46
N ALA A 294 -0.54 -11.53 15.04
CA ALA A 294 -0.15 -11.48 13.64
C ALA A 294 0.11 -12.88 13.06
N ILE A 295 0.75 -13.78 13.84
CA ILE A 295 0.94 -15.20 13.49
C ILE A 295 -0.42 -15.88 13.31
N ALA A 296 -1.34 -15.71 14.26
CA ALA A 296 -2.68 -16.32 14.17
C ALA A 296 -3.44 -15.88 12.91
N VAL A 297 -3.31 -14.60 12.52
CA VAL A 297 -3.91 -14.08 11.28
C VAL A 297 -3.27 -14.70 10.03
N ALA A 298 -1.95 -14.87 10.00
CA ALA A 298 -1.25 -15.49 8.88
C ALA A 298 -1.62 -16.98 8.72
N LEU A 299 -1.71 -17.72 9.82
CA LEU A 299 -2.20 -19.11 9.83
C LEU A 299 -3.65 -19.18 9.35
N ARG A 300 -4.51 -18.29 9.84
CA ARG A 300 -5.90 -18.22 9.38
C ARG A 300 -6.01 -17.96 7.88
N GLN A 301 -5.14 -17.11 7.33
CA GLN A 301 -5.09 -16.86 5.89
C GLN A 301 -4.77 -18.15 5.11
N ALA A 302 -3.87 -18.99 5.63
CA ALA A 302 -3.56 -20.29 5.03
C ALA A 302 -4.73 -21.29 5.18
N GLU A 303 -5.39 -21.34 6.33
CA GLU A 303 -6.53 -22.24 6.58
C GLU A 303 -7.76 -21.94 5.72
N LEU A 304 -7.99 -20.67 5.38
CA LEU A 304 -9.15 -20.28 4.60
C LEU A 304 -9.03 -20.67 3.12
N ARG A 305 -7.80 -20.84 2.63
CA ARG A 305 -7.52 -21.30 1.26
C ARG A 305 -6.35 -22.29 1.25
N PRO A 306 -6.59 -23.53 1.70
CA PRO A 306 -5.55 -24.56 1.68
C PRO A 306 -5.08 -24.87 0.25
N GLU A 307 -5.97 -24.76 -0.74
CA GLU A 307 -5.73 -25.03 -2.16
C GLU A 307 -5.20 -23.83 -2.97
N ASP A 308 -5.09 -22.62 -2.39
CA ASP A 308 -4.59 -21.45 -3.11
C ASP A 308 -3.07 -21.24 -2.88
N PHE A 309 -2.30 -21.41 -3.95
CA PHE A 309 -0.84 -21.23 -3.94
C PHE A 309 -0.44 -19.88 -3.33
N TYR A 310 -1.07 -18.78 -3.74
CA TYR A 310 -0.67 -17.44 -3.31
C TYR A 310 -0.97 -17.20 -1.83
N SER A 311 -2.02 -17.80 -1.28
CA SER A 311 -2.36 -17.67 0.13
C SER A 311 -1.40 -18.47 1.01
N GLN A 312 -1.06 -19.70 0.61
CA GLN A 312 -0.04 -20.51 1.27
C GLN A 312 1.34 -19.82 1.25
N ALA A 313 1.79 -19.37 0.08
CA ALA A 313 3.09 -18.70 -0.06
C ALA A 313 3.16 -17.41 0.76
N ARG A 314 2.11 -16.58 0.73
CA ARG A 314 2.06 -15.32 1.51
C ARG A 314 2.08 -15.57 3.02
N ALA A 315 1.33 -16.56 3.50
CA ALA A 315 1.34 -16.94 4.90
C ALA A 315 2.73 -17.38 5.34
N GLY A 316 3.39 -18.26 4.56
CA GLY A 316 4.77 -18.69 4.83
C GLY A 316 5.75 -17.52 4.91
N HIS A 317 5.72 -16.60 3.93
CA HIS A 317 6.58 -15.41 3.94
C HIS A 317 6.29 -14.46 5.10
N ALA A 318 5.02 -14.27 5.46
CA ALA A 318 4.66 -13.46 6.60
C ALA A 318 5.19 -14.06 7.91
N LEU A 319 5.00 -15.36 8.11
CA LEU A 319 5.46 -16.10 9.29
C LEU A 319 6.99 -16.08 9.38
N LEU A 320 7.69 -16.29 8.26
CA LEU A 320 9.15 -16.17 8.17
C LEU A 320 9.63 -14.76 8.57
N GLY A 321 9.01 -13.71 8.04
CA GLY A 321 9.34 -12.32 8.40
C GLY A 321 9.08 -11.97 9.87
N MET A 322 8.19 -12.70 10.54
CA MET A 322 7.92 -12.58 11.98
C MET A 322 8.85 -13.44 12.84
N GLY A 323 9.70 -14.28 12.24
CA GLY A 323 10.53 -15.26 12.94
C GLY A 323 9.77 -16.47 13.49
N ALA A 324 8.53 -16.67 13.04
CA ALA A 324 7.66 -17.80 13.41
C ALA A 324 8.00 -19.03 12.54
N PHE A 325 9.22 -19.54 12.71
CA PHE A 325 9.78 -20.55 11.80
C PHE A 325 9.03 -21.88 11.86
N ASN A 326 8.53 -22.29 13.02
CA ASN A 326 7.78 -23.54 13.18
C ASN A 326 6.46 -23.50 12.42
N GLU A 327 5.77 -22.35 12.50
CA GLU A 327 4.49 -22.11 11.84
C GLU A 327 4.67 -21.91 10.33
N ALA A 328 5.79 -21.34 9.89
CA ALA A 328 6.05 -21.03 8.47
C ALA A 328 6.26 -22.27 7.59
N GLU A 329 6.72 -23.39 8.14
CA GLU A 329 7.03 -24.60 7.38
C GLU A 329 5.80 -25.17 6.65
N GLY A 330 4.68 -25.31 7.37
CA GLY A 330 3.44 -25.89 6.83
C GLY A 330 2.95 -25.16 5.58
N PRO A 331 2.71 -23.84 5.63
CA PRO A 331 2.29 -23.07 4.46
C PRO A 331 3.27 -23.12 3.29
N PHE A 332 4.59 -23.10 3.53
CA PHE A 332 5.54 -23.23 2.42
C PHE A 332 5.51 -24.62 1.78
N ARG A 333 5.39 -25.70 2.57
CA ARG A 333 5.24 -27.05 2.03
C ARG A 333 3.95 -27.20 1.23
N ALA A 334 2.84 -26.66 1.74
CA ALA A 334 1.57 -26.62 1.02
C ALA A 334 1.69 -25.84 -0.29
N ALA A 335 2.36 -24.69 -0.29
CA ALA A 335 2.63 -23.91 -1.51
C ALA A 335 3.43 -24.72 -2.55
N LEU A 336 4.48 -25.45 -2.13
CA LEU A 336 5.26 -26.31 -3.03
C LEU A 336 4.48 -27.52 -3.53
N ALA A 337 3.58 -28.08 -2.73
CA ALA A 337 2.69 -29.15 -3.18
C ALA A 337 1.75 -28.67 -4.30
N LEU A 338 1.33 -27.40 -4.25
CA LEU A 338 0.49 -26.79 -5.28
C LEU A 338 1.29 -26.37 -6.52
N ARG A 339 2.50 -25.82 -6.36
CA ARG A 339 3.37 -25.39 -7.48
C ARG A 339 4.85 -25.54 -7.13
N GLN A 340 5.57 -26.32 -7.95
CA GLN A 340 6.96 -26.69 -7.72
C GLN A 340 7.98 -25.83 -8.48
N ASN A 341 7.59 -24.89 -9.35
CA ASN A 341 8.53 -24.09 -10.16
C ASN A 341 8.70 -22.65 -9.66
N VAL A 342 8.69 -22.44 -8.34
CA VAL A 342 8.60 -21.10 -7.74
C VAL A 342 9.73 -20.85 -6.73
N GLY A 343 10.84 -20.25 -7.19
CA GLY A 343 12.08 -20.20 -6.43
C GLY A 343 12.02 -19.45 -5.09
N HIS A 344 11.24 -18.37 -4.99
CA HIS A 344 11.09 -17.65 -3.71
C HIS A 344 10.44 -18.51 -2.60
N VAL A 345 9.69 -19.57 -2.95
CA VAL A 345 9.11 -20.51 -1.96
C VAL A 345 10.17 -21.50 -1.48
N TYR A 346 11.00 -22.04 -2.37
CA TYR A 346 12.17 -22.85 -1.98
C TYR A 346 13.13 -22.06 -1.10
N GLN A 347 13.41 -20.81 -1.47
CA GLN A 347 14.22 -19.91 -0.67
C GLN A 347 13.63 -19.75 0.74
N GLY A 348 12.35 -19.37 0.83
CA GLY A 348 11.67 -19.18 2.12
C GLY A 348 11.72 -20.43 3.01
N LEU A 349 11.37 -21.59 2.46
CA LEU A 349 11.40 -22.84 3.22
C LEU A 349 12.82 -23.29 3.60
N SER A 350 13.82 -23.08 2.74
CA SER A 350 15.22 -23.40 3.09
C SER A 350 15.73 -22.56 4.27
N LEU A 351 15.31 -21.29 4.36
CA LEU A 351 15.63 -20.41 5.50
C LEU A 351 14.95 -20.91 6.78
N VAL A 352 13.69 -21.32 6.69
CA VAL A 352 12.96 -21.95 7.81
C VAL A 352 13.70 -23.21 8.28
N LEU A 353 14.05 -24.13 7.39
CA LEU A 353 14.77 -25.35 7.74
C LEU A 353 16.15 -25.05 8.35
N GLY A 354 16.88 -24.08 7.78
CA GLY A 354 18.17 -23.64 8.30
C GLY A 354 18.06 -23.06 9.73
N SER A 355 17.04 -22.25 10.00
CA SER A 355 16.76 -21.71 11.34
C SER A 355 16.42 -22.79 12.37
N GLN A 356 15.83 -23.89 11.91
CA GLN A 356 15.52 -25.07 12.72
C GLN A 356 16.71 -26.04 12.82
N LYS A 357 17.91 -25.63 12.37
CA LYS A 357 19.14 -26.44 12.35
C LYS A 357 19.05 -27.69 11.46
N ARG A 358 18.09 -27.77 10.54
CA ARG A 358 17.88 -28.88 9.59
C ARG A 358 18.61 -28.61 8.27
N MET A 359 19.91 -28.36 8.37
CA MET A 359 20.71 -27.84 7.25
C MET A 359 20.81 -28.81 6.07
N THR A 360 20.92 -30.12 6.33
CA THR A 360 20.93 -31.14 5.28
C THR A 360 19.66 -31.12 4.42
N GLU A 361 18.49 -30.94 5.06
CA GLU A 361 17.21 -30.83 4.36
C GLU A 361 17.11 -29.51 3.57
N ALA A 362 17.63 -28.41 4.13
CA ALA A 362 17.66 -27.12 3.43
C ALA A 362 18.48 -27.19 2.12
N LEU A 363 19.64 -27.86 2.16
CA LEU A 363 20.49 -28.07 0.98
C LEU A 363 19.80 -28.92 -0.08
N GLU A 364 19.20 -30.06 0.30
CA GLU A 364 18.49 -30.92 -0.66
C GLU A 364 17.25 -30.22 -1.22
N LEU A 365 16.55 -29.43 -0.40
CA LEU A 365 15.43 -28.62 -0.86
C LEU A 365 15.86 -27.58 -1.91
N CYS A 366 16.95 -26.85 -1.67
CA CYS A 366 17.47 -25.92 -2.67
C CYS A 366 17.95 -26.63 -3.93
N ARG A 367 18.59 -27.80 -3.80
CA ARG A 367 19.00 -28.65 -4.94
C ARG A 367 17.81 -29.08 -5.79
N ARG A 368 16.69 -29.45 -5.16
CA ARG A 368 15.42 -29.68 -5.86
C ARG A 368 14.91 -28.41 -6.52
N GLY A 369 14.86 -27.30 -5.78
CA GLY A 369 14.36 -26.02 -6.29
C GLY A 369 15.08 -25.54 -7.55
N VAL A 370 16.42 -25.65 -7.63
CA VAL A 370 17.16 -25.27 -8.85
C VAL A 370 16.95 -26.24 -10.01
N ARG A 371 16.50 -27.47 -9.77
CA ARG A 371 16.04 -28.39 -10.84
C ARG A 371 14.65 -28.03 -11.32
N ASP A 372 13.75 -27.65 -10.42
CA ASP A 372 12.37 -27.33 -10.74
C ASP A 372 12.21 -25.91 -11.35
N ALA A 373 13.12 -24.99 -11.03
CA ALA A 373 13.17 -23.62 -11.52
C ALA A 373 14.59 -23.24 -12.00
N PRO A 374 15.11 -23.87 -13.08
CA PRO A 374 16.50 -23.70 -13.52
C PRO A 374 16.82 -22.31 -14.08
N GLY A 375 15.81 -21.49 -14.36
CA GLY A 375 15.96 -20.10 -14.78
C GLY A 375 15.96 -19.08 -13.64
N ASP A 376 15.70 -19.50 -12.40
CA ASP A 376 15.62 -18.58 -11.26
C ASP A 376 17.01 -18.27 -10.71
N GLY A 377 17.65 -17.24 -11.28
CA GLY A 377 18.97 -16.80 -10.84
C GLY A 377 19.05 -16.40 -9.36
N LYS A 378 17.95 -15.92 -8.75
CA LYS A 378 17.93 -15.59 -7.32
C LYS A 378 18.01 -16.86 -6.47
N LEU A 379 17.32 -17.92 -6.87
CA LEU A 379 17.41 -19.21 -6.20
C LEU A 379 18.81 -19.83 -6.34
N HIS A 380 19.43 -19.75 -7.52
CA HIS A 380 20.82 -20.20 -7.69
C HIS A 380 21.81 -19.44 -6.80
N VAL A 381 21.70 -18.11 -6.71
CA VAL A 381 22.53 -17.31 -5.78
C VAL A 381 22.29 -17.73 -4.33
N HIS A 382 21.03 -17.93 -3.92
CA HIS A 382 20.69 -18.36 -2.56
C HIS A 382 21.27 -19.75 -2.25
N TYR A 383 21.13 -20.71 -3.16
CA TYR A 383 21.70 -22.04 -3.00
C TYR A 383 23.23 -22.01 -2.96
N GLY A 384 23.86 -21.20 -3.82
CA GLY A 384 25.31 -20.99 -3.80
C GLY A 384 25.82 -20.47 -2.45
N HIS A 385 25.14 -19.49 -1.85
CA HIS A 385 25.50 -19.01 -0.51
C HIS A 385 25.29 -20.07 0.57
N LEU A 386 24.21 -20.85 0.49
CA LEU A 386 23.95 -21.94 1.42
C LEU A 386 25.05 -23.01 1.35
N LEU A 387 25.52 -23.35 0.15
CA LEU A 387 26.62 -24.27 -0.09
C LEU A 387 27.96 -23.72 0.44
N LEU A 388 28.26 -22.45 0.17
CA LEU A 388 29.46 -21.77 0.66
C LEU A 388 29.54 -21.79 2.19
N ASN A 389 28.46 -21.41 2.88
CA ASN A 389 28.40 -21.41 4.34
C ASN A 389 28.54 -22.82 4.95
N ASN A 390 28.37 -23.85 4.13
CA ASN A 390 28.49 -25.27 4.50
C ASN A 390 29.78 -25.92 3.97
N GLY A 391 30.72 -25.14 3.44
CA GLY A 391 32.01 -25.63 2.96
C GLY A 391 31.95 -26.42 1.65
N LYS A 392 30.82 -26.43 0.95
CA LYS A 392 30.64 -27.12 -0.34
C LYS A 392 31.05 -26.22 -1.50
N LEU A 393 32.34 -25.91 -1.56
CA LEU A 393 32.88 -24.83 -2.38
C LEU A 393 32.70 -25.08 -3.89
N ASP A 394 32.97 -26.28 -4.39
CA ASP A 394 32.84 -26.59 -5.83
C ASP A 394 31.39 -26.51 -6.30
N GLU A 395 30.46 -27.02 -5.47
CA GLU A 395 29.02 -26.91 -5.75
C GLU A 395 28.58 -25.43 -5.75
N ALA A 396 29.08 -24.62 -4.81
CA ALA A 396 28.75 -23.21 -4.69
C ALA A 396 29.21 -22.41 -5.92
N GLU A 397 30.46 -22.62 -6.35
CA GLU A 397 31.01 -22.02 -7.58
C GLU A 397 30.13 -22.34 -8.79
N ALA A 398 29.73 -23.60 -8.96
CA ALA A 398 28.89 -24.01 -10.08
C ALA A 398 27.57 -23.23 -10.10
N GLN A 399 26.94 -23.01 -8.94
CA GLN A 399 25.69 -22.23 -8.87
C GLN A 399 25.89 -20.77 -9.26
N PHE A 400 26.95 -20.11 -8.78
CA PHE A 400 27.22 -18.72 -9.15
C PHE A 400 27.57 -18.57 -10.63
N ARG A 401 28.35 -19.51 -11.21
CA ARG A 401 28.70 -19.48 -12.63
C ARG A 401 27.47 -19.65 -13.55
N ILE A 402 26.45 -20.41 -13.15
CA ILE A 402 25.18 -20.49 -13.90
C ILE A 402 24.55 -19.10 -14.05
N VAL A 403 24.49 -18.33 -12.96
CA VAL A 403 23.92 -16.97 -12.95
C VAL A 403 24.78 -16.02 -13.79
N LEU A 404 26.11 -16.12 -13.67
CA LEU A 404 27.04 -15.27 -14.42
C LEU A 404 27.08 -15.57 -15.92
N LYS A 405 26.73 -16.81 -16.33
CA LYS A 405 26.56 -17.13 -17.76
C LYS A 405 25.38 -16.37 -18.37
N GLN A 406 24.31 -16.14 -17.60
CA GLN A 406 23.13 -15.40 -18.04
C GLN A 406 23.32 -13.88 -17.91
N ASN A 407 23.95 -13.45 -16.82
CA ASN A 407 24.27 -12.05 -16.56
C ASN A 407 25.70 -11.92 -16.00
N PRO A 408 26.69 -11.64 -16.87
CA PRO A 408 28.10 -11.54 -16.46
C PRO A 408 28.42 -10.44 -15.43
N ALA A 409 27.52 -9.46 -15.26
CA ALA A 409 27.66 -8.35 -14.33
C ALA A 409 26.78 -8.51 -13.06
N HIS A 410 26.23 -9.69 -12.81
CA HIS A 410 25.34 -9.90 -11.66
C HIS A 410 26.09 -9.80 -10.33
N ALA A 411 26.00 -8.65 -9.67
CA ALA A 411 26.79 -8.26 -8.49
C ALA A 411 26.83 -9.32 -7.37
N LYS A 412 25.66 -9.83 -6.95
CA LYS A 412 25.59 -10.85 -5.87
C LYS A 412 26.25 -12.18 -6.24
N ALA A 413 26.25 -12.53 -7.54
CA ALA A 413 26.86 -13.78 -8.00
C ALA A 413 28.38 -13.63 -8.13
N LEU A 414 28.87 -12.46 -8.58
CA LEU A 414 30.29 -12.12 -8.56
C LEU A 414 30.84 -12.14 -7.13
N LEU A 415 30.12 -11.52 -6.19
CA LEU A 415 30.51 -11.51 -4.77
C LEU A 415 30.55 -12.92 -4.18
N GLY A 416 29.51 -13.71 -4.42
CA GLY A 416 29.45 -15.10 -3.97
C GLY A 416 30.58 -15.95 -4.55
N LEU A 417 30.85 -15.83 -5.86
CA LEU A 417 31.95 -16.54 -6.52
C LEU A 417 33.31 -16.13 -5.96
N SER A 418 33.55 -14.83 -5.76
CA SER A 418 34.81 -14.34 -5.18
C SER A 418 35.03 -14.86 -3.76
N HIS A 419 33.99 -14.86 -2.91
CA HIS A 419 34.05 -15.48 -1.59
C HIS A 419 34.37 -16.98 -1.65
N THR A 420 33.71 -17.71 -2.56
CA THR A 420 33.94 -19.15 -2.74
C THR A 420 35.38 -19.46 -3.15
N LEU A 421 35.91 -18.73 -4.14
CA LEU A 421 37.29 -18.89 -4.61
C LEU A 421 38.30 -18.56 -3.51
N ALA A 422 38.06 -17.48 -2.75
CA ALA A 422 38.90 -17.11 -1.63
C ALA A 422 38.90 -18.18 -0.52
N ALA A 423 37.73 -18.76 -0.21
CA ALA A 423 37.60 -19.84 0.77
C ALA A 423 38.28 -21.14 0.32
N ARG A 424 38.34 -21.40 -1.00
CA ARG A 424 39.06 -22.56 -1.56
C ARG A 424 40.58 -22.36 -1.60
N GLY A 425 41.02 -21.10 -1.55
CA GLY A 425 42.44 -20.73 -1.61
C GLY A 425 42.90 -20.18 -2.96
N ASP A 426 41.99 -20.06 -3.94
CA ASP A 426 42.27 -19.57 -5.30
C ASP A 426 42.32 -18.03 -5.33
N ARG A 427 43.27 -17.50 -4.58
CA ARG A 427 43.41 -16.06 -4.27
C ARG A 427 43.47 -15.18 -5.52
N ALA A 428 44.22 -15.59 -6.54
CA ALA A 428 44.37 -14.80 -7.76
C ALA A 428 43.04 -14.66 -8.52
N GLU A 429 42.29 -15.76 -8.68
CA GLU A 429 41.00 -15.72 -9.37
C GLU A 429 39.95 -14.99 -8.51
N ALA A 430 39.97 -15.17 -7.19
CA ALA A 430 39.08 -14.44 -6.28
C ALA A 430 39.23 -12.91 -6.42
N ILE A 431 40.47 -12.42 -6.52
CA ILE A 431 40.78 -10.99 -6.75
C ILE A 431 40.30 -10.55 -8.14
N ALA A 432 40.55 -11.34 -9.18
CA ALA A 432 40.10 -11.01 -10.54
C ALA A 432 38.56 -10.87 -10.60
N ILE A 433 37.82 -11.77 -9.94
CA ILE A 433 36.36 -11.68 -9.85
C ILE A 433 35.91 -10.47 -9.01
N ALA A 434 36.57 -10.20 -7.88
CA ALA A 434 36.26 -9.03 -7.04
C ALA A 434 36.50 -7.70 -7.78
N ARG A 435 37.56 -7.59 -8.59
CA ARG A 435 37.82 -6.41 -9.43
C ARG A 435 36.71 -6.18 -10.45
N ARG A 436 36.31 -7.24 -11.16
CA ARG A 436 35.18 -7.17 -12.10
C ARG A 436 33.90 -6.67 -11.43
N GLN A 437 33.66 -7.03 -10.17
CA GLN A 437 32.51 -6.52 -9.42
C GLN A 437 32.64 -5.00 -9.17
N THR A 438 33.81 -4.52 -8.78
CA THR A 438 34.06 -3.08 -8.55
C THR A 438 34.05 -2.23 -9.83
N GLU A 439 34.28 -2.85 -10.99
CA GLU A 439 34.23 -2.21 -12.30
C GLU A 439 32.79 -2.02 -12.83
N GLY A 440 31.79 -2.65 -12.20
CA GLY A 440 30.39 -2.54 -12.57
C GLY A 440 29.84 -1.10 -12.56
N ALA A 441 28.69 -0.92 -13.22
CA ALA A 441 28.00 0.37 -13.33
C ALA A 441 27.47 0.87 -11.97
N GLU A 442 26.96 -0.04 -11.14
CA GLU A 442 26.57 0.26 -9.77
C GLU A 442 27.76 0.04 -8.83
N LYS A 443 28.23 1.13 -8.19
CA LYS A 443 29.34 1.09 -7.25
C LYS A 443 28.85 0.74 -5.84
N ASP A 444 29.00 -0.52 -5.45
CA ASP A 444 28.66 -1.00 -4.10
C ASP A 444 29.87 -0.89 -3.16
N PRO A 445 29.82 -0.09 -2.08
CA PRO A 445 30.93 0.05 -1.12
C PRO A 445 31.34 -1.28 -0.48
N GLN A 446 30.44 -2.26 -0.34
CA GLN A 446 30.78 -3.59 0.19
C GLN A 446 31.68 -4.39 -0.78
N ALA A 447 31.52 -4.18 -2.09
CA ALA A 447 32.37 -4.82 -3.10
C ALA A 447 33.81 -4.32 -3.00
N PHE A 448 33.99 -3.00 -2.85
CA PHE A 448 35.31 -2.39 -2.63
C PHE A 448 35.92 -2.84 -1.30
N LEU A 449 35.12 -2.86 -0.22
CA LEU A 449 35.58 -3.37 1.08
C LEU A 449 36.12 -4.81 0.96
N TRP A 450 35.37 -5.69 0.27
CA TRP A 450 35.76 -7.09 0.06
C TRP A 450 37.05 -7.21 -0.77
N LEU A 451 37.17 -6.48 -1.89
CA LEU A 451 38.39 -6.47 -2.70
C LEU A 451 39.60 -5.99 -1.89
N GLY A 452 39.47 -4.91 -1.13
CA GLY A 452 40.54 -4.40 -0.29
C GLY A 452 40.97 -5.42 0.78
N GLN A 453 40.01 -6.13 1.39
CA GLN A 453 40.30 -7.19 2.37
C GLN A 453 41.05 -8.36 1.74
N LEU A 454 40.66 -8.78 0.53
CA LEU A 454 41.39 -9.81 -0.23
C LEU A 454 42.82 -9.37 -0.54
N LEU A 455 43.01 -8.14 -1.02
CA LEU A 455 44.34 -7.58 -1.33
C LEU A 455 45.24 -7.54 -0.09
N LEU A 456 44.71 -7.12 1.06
CA LEU A 456 45.45 -7.23 2.32
C LEU A 456 45.79 -8.68 2.67
N PHE A 457 44.84 -9.61 2.50
CA PHE A 457 45.06 -11.01 2.86
C PHE A 457 46.17 -11.65 2.03
N VAL A 458 46.29 -11.31 0.74
CA VAL A 458 47.33 -11.85 -0.14
C VAL A 458 48.67 -11.13 -0.05
N GLY A 459 48.77 -10.07 0.76
CA GLY A 459 50.01 -9.34 0.96
C GLY A 459 50.24 -8.18 -0.01
N GLU A 460 49.19 -7.66 -0.64
CA GLU A 460 49.23 -6.53 -1.59
C GLU A 460 48.62 -5.25 -0.98
N PRO A 461 49.19 -4.69 0.11
CA PRO A 461 48.61 -3.54 0.80
C PRO A 461 48.69 -2.24 0.00
N GLY A 462 49.63 -2.12 -0.95
CA GLY A 462 49.74 -0.96 -1.84
C GLY A 462 48.52 -0.85 -2.77
N GLU A 463 48.05 -1.97 -3.30
CA GLU A 463 46.84 -2.02 -4.12
C GLU A 463 45.55 -1.92 -3.29
N ALA A 464 45.56 -2.40 -2.05
CA ALA A 464 44.41 -2.33 -1.16
C ALA A 464 44.03 -0.89 -0.77
N GLU A 465 45.01 0.01 -0.65
CA GLU A 465 44.78 1.40 -0.23
C GLU A 465 43.78 2.15 -1.11
N PRO A 466 43.99 2.32 -2.43
CA PRO A 466 43.06 3.08 -3.27
C PRO A 466 41.66 2.46 -3.26
N VAL A 467 41.56 1.13 -3.12
CA VAL A 467 40.28 0.41 -3.03
C VAL A 467 39.53 0.76 -1.75
N PHE A 468 40.20 0.82 -0.59
CA PHE A 468 39.55 1.24 0.65
C PHE A 468 39.17 2.72 0.66
N ARG A 469 39.97 3.58 0.01
CA ARG A 469 39.61 4.99 -0.16
C ARG A 469 38.32 5.14 -0.96
N GLU A 470 38.15 4.38 -2.03
CA GLU A 470 36.91 4.38 -2.81
C GLU A 470 35.72 3.87 -1.99
N ALA A 471 35.89 2.79 -1.22
CA ALA A 471 34.85 2.30 -0.31
C ALA A 471 34.41 3.37 0.71
N MET A 472 35.36 4.14 1.25
CA MET A 472 35.10 5.24 2.18
C MET A 472 34.44 6.45 1.52
N LEU A 473 34.78 6.74 0.26
CA LEU A 473 34.14 7.82 -0.50
C LEU A 473 32.66 7.50 -0.73
N LEU A 474 32.36 6.25 -1.08
CA LEU A 474 31.00 5.77 -1.33
C LEU A 474 30.18 5.62 -0.03
N ALA A 475 30.81 5.16 1.06
CA ALA A 475 30.18 4.99 2.37
C ALA A 475 31.10 5.49 3.50
N PRO A 476 31.02 6.80 3.84
CA PRO A 476 31.90 7.39 4.85
C PRO A 476 31.73 6.84 6.27
N ASP A 477 30.61 6.17 6.56
CA ASP A 477 30.29 5.53 7.84
C ASP A 477 30.65 4.03 7.90
N LEU A 478 31.20 3.47 6.82
CA LEU A 478 31.63 2.09 6.76
C LEU A 478 32.94 1.86 7.55
N GLY A 479 32.83 1.69 8.86
CA GLY A 479 33.98 1.56 9.78
C GLY A 479 35.01 0.48 9.37
N ALA A 480 34.55 -0.61 8.75
CA ALA A 480 35.43 -1.66 8.25
C ALA A 480 36.39 -1.19 7.13
N ALA A 481 35.97 -0.23 6.31
CA ALA A 481 36.82 0.34 5.25
C ALA A 481 37.91 1.25 5.83
N HIS A 482 37.58 2.06 6.85
CA HIS A 482 38.55 2.85 7.61
C HIS A 482 39.62 1.99 8.27
N ILE A 483 39.20 0.89 8.92
CA ILE A 483 40.12 -0.09 9.51
C ILE A 483 41.01 -0.73 8.44
N GLY A 484 40.43 -1.07 7.28
CA GLY A 484 41.15 -1.61 6.13
C GLY A 484 42.23 -0.66 5.63
N LEU A 485 41.89 0.62 5.44
CA LEU A 485 42.81 1.68 5.00
C LEU A 485 43.97 1.86 5.99
N ALA A 486 43.67 1.95 7.29
CA ALA A 486 44.70 2.08 8.32
C ALA A 486 45.67 0.88 8.31
N ARG A 487 45.16 -0.34 8.12
CA ARG A 487 45.99 -1.56 8.00
C ARG A 487 46.84 -1.58 6.72
N ALA A 488 46.30 -1.10 5.60
CA ALA A 488 47.05 -0.99 4.34
C ALA A 488 48.22 -0.01 4.47
N LEU A 489 47.99 1.16 5.10
CA LEU A 489 49.01 2.16 5.37
C LEU A 489 50.08 1.64 6.34
N GLU A 490 49.69 0.95 7.40
CA GLU A 490 50.62 0.32 8.35
C GLU A 490 51.54 -0.70 7.67
N ARG A 491 50.98 -1.60 6.85
CA ARG A 491 51.76 -2.64 6.13
C ARG A 491 52.67 -2.11 5.03
N THR A 492 52.43 -0.88 4.58
CA THR A 492 53.31 -0.18 3.63
C THR A 492 54.30 0.76 4.33
N GLY A 493 54.41 0.69 5.66
CA GLY A 493 55.36 1.48 6.45
C GLY A 493 54.95 2.94 6.68
N ARG A 494 53.77 3.36 6.20
CA ARG A 494 53.27 4.74 6.31
C ARG A 494 52.51 4.94 7.62
N LEU A 495 53.22 4.72 8.73
CA LEU A 495 52.64 4.64 10.07
C LEU A 495 51.94 5.94 10.51
N GLU A 496 52.51 7.11 10.19
CA GLU A 496 51.88 8.39 10.52
C GLU A 496 50.54 8.59 9.80
N LEU A 497 50.46 8.23 8.53
CA LEU A 497 49.21 8.29 7.79
C LEU A 497 48.19 7.30 8.36
N ALA A 498 48.62 6.10 8.76
CA ALA A 498 47.76 5.12 9.41
C ALA A 498 47.16 5.65 10.73
N ARG A 499 47.99 6.32 11.57
CA ARG A 499 47.55 6.97 12.81
C ARG A 499 46.54 8.08 12.55
N ARG A 500 46.80 8.95 11.57
CA ARG A 500 45.91 10.05 11.18
C ARG A 500 44.53 9.51 10.75
N VAL A 501 44.51 8.54 9.83
CA VAL A 501 43.27 7.91 9.34
C VAL A 501 42.51 7.23 10.48
N ALA A 502 43.18 6.47 11.34
CA ALA A 502 42.53 5.78 12.44
C ALA A 502 41.94 6.76 13.47
N ALA A 503 42.65 7.83 13.81
CA ALA A 503 42.18 8.86 14.71
C ALA A 503 40.98 9.63 14.15
N GLU A 504 41.00 9.96 12.85
CA GLU A 504 39.87 10.58 12.17
C GLU A 504 38.64 9.66 12.15
N ALA A 505 38.83 8.38 11.80
CA ALA A 505 37.76 7.39 11.79
C ALA A 505 37.12 7.25 13.18
N ALA A 506 37.92 7.22 14.25
CA ALA A 506 37.43 7.14 15.63
C ALA A 506 36.65 8.40 16.06
N ARG A 507 37.04 9.59 15.58
CA ARG A 507 36.27 10.83 15.78
C ARG A 507 34.94 10.79 15.04
N ARG A 508 34.94 10.31 13.80
CA ARG A 508 33.75 10.24 12.94
C ARG A 508 32.77 9.16 13.39
N LEU A 509 33.27 8.03 13.88
CA LEU A 509 32.50 6.84 14.25
C LEU A 509 32.73 6.46 15.72
N PRO A 510 32.38 7.31 16.69
CA PRO A 510 32.68 7.08 18.11
C PRO A 510 31.99 5.83 18.67
N GLY A 511 30.91 5.37 18.04
CA GLY A 511 30.17 4.17 18.41
C GLY A 511 30.77 2.84 17.94
N ASP A 512 31.66 2.83 16.93
CA ASP A 512 32.25 1.57 16.43
C ASP A 512 33.48 1.19 17.29
N ALA A 513 33.30 0.18 18.15
CA ALA A 513 34.35 -0.31 19.04
C ALA A 513 35.60 -0.81 18.31
N ARG A 514 35.45 -1.36 17.09
CA ARG A 514 36.58 -1.86 16.29
C ARG A 514 37.42 -0.71 15.73
N VAL A 515 36.76 0.38 15.34
CA VAL A 515 37.44 1.60 14.87
C VAL A 515 38.20 2.27 16.02
N ARG A 516 37.61 2.32 17.22
CA ARG A 516 38.35 2.81 18.40
C ARG A 516 39.55 1.95 18.74
N ALA A 517 39.39 0.62 18.70
CA ALA A 517 40.48 -0.31 18.98
C ALA A 517 41.67 -0.16 18.01
N ILE A 518 41.43 0.13 16.72
CA ILE A 518 42.54 0.34 15.78
C ILE A 518 43.27 1.66 16.06
N ALA A 519 42.56 2.73 16.41
CA ALA A 519 43.14 4.03 16.75
C ALA A 519 43.95 3.97 18.04
N GLU A 520 43.43 3.30 19.07
CA GLU A 520 44.14 3.08 20.34
C GLU A 520 45.42 2.26 20.14
N ARG A 521 45.36 1.21 19.31
CA ARG A 521 46.53 0.37 19.00
C ARG A 521 47.63 1.13 18.24
N LEU A 522 47.24 1.96 17.27
CA LEU A 522 48.20 2.73 16.45
C LEU A 522 48.77 3.94 17.21
N GLY A 523 48.06 4.43 18.21
CA GLY A 523 48.40 5.63 18.97
C GLY A 523 47.95 6.92 18.26
N PRO A 524 48.04 8.07 18.95
CA PRO A 524 47.77 9.37 18.32
C PRO A 524 48.78 9.65 17.20
N PRO A 525 48.39 10.38 16.15
CA PRO A 525 49.34 10.85 15.13
C PRO A 525 50.34 11.84 15.74
N ASP A 526 51.59 11.83 15.25
CA ASP A 526 52.55 12.88 15.57
C ASP A 526 52.09 14.16 14.84
N LEU A 527 51.54 15.08 15.62
CA LEU A 527 51.10 16.38 15.15
C LEU A 527 52.29 17.33 15.21
N THR A 528 52.55 18.03 14.09
CA THR A 528 53.37 19.25 14.16
C THR A 528 52.62 20.31 14.97
N GLU A 529 53.33 21.25 15.62
CA GLU A 529 52.73 22.28 16.48
C GLU A 529 51.61 23.10 15.79
N GLN A 530 51.66 23.24 14.47
CA GLN A 530 50.61 23.90 13.67
C GLN A 530 49.34 23.03 13.50
N GLU A 531 49.49 21.71 13.31
CA GLU A 531 48.35 20.79 13.10
C GLU A 531 47.62 20.47 14.43
N ALA A 532 48.31 20.58 15.57
CA ALA A 532 47.72 20.45 16.91
C ALA A 532 46.76 21.60 17.26
N ALA A 533 46.95 22.78 16.67
CA ALA A 533 46.09 23.96 16.88
C ALA A 533 44.74 23.87 16.13
N GLU A 534 44.71 23.21 14.97
CA GLU A 534 43.49 23.07 14.16
C GLU A 534 42.53 21.97 14.65
N LEU A 535 43.04 20.94 15.34
CA LEU A 535 42.25 19.78 15.77
C LEU A 535 41.40 20.02 17.04
N GLY A 536 41.60 21.13 17.74
CA GLY A 536 40.85 21.52 18.94
C GLY A 536 41.06 20.57 20.15
N PRO A 537 41.01 21.07 21.39
CA PRO A 537 41.30 20.25 22.55
C PRO A 537 40.22 19.18 22.77
N GLN A 538 40.63 17.90 22.76
CA GLN A 538 39.83 16.79 23.26
C GLN A 538 39.45 17.07 24.73
N PRO A 539 38.16 17.03 25.12
CA PRO A 539 37.79 17.26 26.50
C PRO A 539 38.28 16.10 27.38
N SER A 540 39.27 16.41 28.23
CA SER A 540 39.82 15.45 29.19
C SER A 540 38.73 14.92 30.14
N ARG A 541 38.86 13.66 30.56
CA ARG A 541 38.00 13.04 31.59
C ARG A 541 37.93 13.88 32.87
N LEU A 542 38.97 14.66 33.16
CA LEU A 542 39.02 15.60 34.27
C LEU A 542 37.99 16.72 34.14
N ARG A 543 37.77 17.26 32.93
CA ARG A 543 36.75 18.30 32.69
C ARG A 543 35.32 17.78 32.81
N ARG A 544 35.08 16.51 32.46
CA ARG A 544 33.78 15.83 32.64
C ARG A 544 33.52 15.48 34.11
N PHE A 545 34.57 15.12 34.85
CA PHE A 545 34.52 14.92 36.31
C PHE A 545 34.24 16.25 37.04
N LEU A 546 34.95 17.33 36.70
CA LEU A 546 34.74 18.64 37.29
C LEU A 546 33.36 19.24 36.95
N ARG A 547 32.83 19.03 35.75
CA ARG A 547 31.46 19.47 35.41
C ARG A 547 30.37 18.72 36.19
N ALA A 548 30.57 17.43 36.48
CA ALA A 548 29.62 16.66 37.29
C ALA A 548 29.74 16.97 38.80
N PHE A 549 30.88 17.48 39.24
CA PHE A 549 31.14 17.83 40.64
C PHE A 549 30.73 19.26 41.00
N PHE A 550 30.72 20.19 40.03
CA PHE A 550 30.37 21.61 40.23
C PHE A 550 29.01 22.03 39.63
N SER A 551 28.15 21.10 39.17
CA SER A 551 26.82 21.44 38.62
C SER A 551 25.65 21.11 39.56
N ARG A 552 25.88 21.14 40.87
CA ARG A 552 24.83 21.25 41.89
C ARG A 552 25.19 22.40 42.80
N ASP A 553 24.73 23.59 42.43
CA ASP A 553 24.02 24.53 43.31
C ASP A 553 23.90 25.88 42.58
N GLU A 554 22.73 26.50 42.79
CA GLU A 554 22.27 27.84 42.42
C GLU A 554 21.50 27.99 41.07
N ASP A 555 20.20 28.24 41.30
CA ASP A 555 19.02 28.61 40.50
C ASP A 555 18.37 27.61 39.52
#